data_AF-A0ABD4Z3V8-F1
#
_entry.id   AF-A0ABD4Z3V8-F1
#
_cell.length_a   1.000
_cell.length_b   1.000
_cell.length_c   1.000
_cell.angle_alpha   90.00
_cell.angle_beta   90.00
_cell.angle_gamma   90.00
#
_symmetry.space_group_name_H-M   'P 1'
#
loop_
_entity.id
_entity.type
_entity.pdbx_description
1 polymer ?
#
loop_
_entity_poly.entity_id
_entity_poly.type
_entity_poly.pdbx_seq_one_letter_code
_entity_poly.pdbx_strand_id
1 'polypeptide(L)'
;MIELPPLDLAQLVRLSREGGLAYLPGLAQPRRIDMATCPPGVRQEVCDAILHAAPKAMPGSAGAGGDQRYFHVEVEFEGADTARVTFDVPEADAPETLVRLWKRPPGQSE
;
A
#
# COMPACT_ATOMS: atom_id res chain seq x y z
N MET A 1 -0.69 -12.48 10.45
CA MET A 1 -1.75 -11.47 10.21
C MET A 1 -1.31 -10.23 10.93
N ILE A 2 -1.19 -9.11 10.23
CA ILE A 2 -0.84 -7.82 10.87
C ILE A 2 -2.07 -7.27 11.59
N GLU A 3 -1.85 -6.58 12.69
CA GLU A 3 -2.90 -5.82 13.36
C GLU A 3 -2.91 -4.40 12.81
N LEU A 4 -4.01 -4.01 12.18
CA LEU A 4 -4.21 -2.66 11.67
C LEU A 4 -5.09 -1.86 12.62
N PRO A 5 -4.67 -0.64 13.02
CA PRO A 5 -5.55 0.32 13.66
C PRO A 5 -6.76 0.66 12.77
N PRO A 6 -7.80 1.31 13.34
CA PRO A 6 -8.94 1.78 12.56
C PRO A 6 -8.49 2.67 11.39
N LEU A 7 -8.84 2.28 10.16
CA LEU A 7 -8.46 3.04 8.96
C LEU A 7 -9.14 4.42 8.86
N ASP A 8 -10.10 4.70 9.74
CA ASP A 8 -10.64 6.05 9.92
C ASP A 8 -9.57 7.04 10.45
N LEU A 9 -8.59 6.53 11.20
CA LEU A 9 -7.46 7.31 11.71
C LEU A 9 -6.30 7.39 10.72
N ALA A 10 -6.37 6.68 9.58
CA ALA A 10 -5.32 6.70 8.57
C ALA A 10 -5.23 8.10 7.96
N GLN A 11 -4.04 8.70 7.99
CA GLN A 11 -3.77 10.03 7.46
C GLN A 11 -2.95 10.00 6.18
N LEU A 12 -1.98 9.09 6.11
CA LEU A 12 -1.15 8.93 4.93
C LEU A 12 -0.96 7.46 4.61
N VAL A 13 -1.12 7.12 3.33
CA VAL A 13 -0.82 5.80 2.80
C VAL A 13 0.26 5.93 1.76
N ARG A 14 1.32 5.14 1.88
CA ARG A 14 2.42 5.08 0.93
C ARG A 14 2.48 3.68 0.34
N LEU A 15 2.54 3.63 -0.97
CA LEU A 15 2.47 2.41 -1.77
C LEU A 15 3.65 2.40 -2.72
N SER A 16 4.57 1.47 -2.50
CA SER A 16 5.75 1.27 -3.33
C SER A 16 5.74 -0.15 -3.87
N ARG A 17 6.30 -0.35 -5.06
CA ARG A 17 6.53 -1.70 -5.59
C ARG A 17 8.01 -1.96 -5.62
N GLU A 18 8.43 -3.00 -4.93
CA GLU A 18 9.81 -3.42 -4.79
C GLU A 18 10.01 -4.83 -5.37
N GLY A 19 11.26 -5.15 -5.70
CA GLY A 19 11.62 -6.40 -6.38
C GLY A 19 11.43 -6.37 -7.90
N GLY A 20 11.99 -7.38 -8.57
CA GLY A 20 12.07 -7.48 -10.02
C GLY A 20 13.22 -6.66 -10.62
N LEU A 21 13.96 -7.24 -11.56
CA LEU A 21 15.18 -6.67 -12.15
C LEU A 21 14.97 -5.38 -12.97
N ALA A 22 13.73 -4.90 -13.12
CA ALA A 22 13.38 -3.82 -14.03
C ALA A 22 13.09 -2.51 -13.27
N TYR A 23 14.13 -1.68 -13.10
CA TYR A 23 13.96 -0.28 -12.71
C TYR A 23 13.23 0.48 -13.83
N LEU A 24 11.93 0.67 -13.66
CA LEU A 24 11.11 1.55 -14.50
C LEU A 24 10.89 2.85 -13.72
N PRO A 25 11.54 3.97 -14.08
CA PRO A 25 11.57 5.19 -13.26
C PRO A 25 10.19 5.80 -12.95
N GLY A 26 9.17 5.52 -13.76
CA GLY A 26 7.79 5.96 -13.51
C GLY A 26 6.93 5.03 -12.62
N LEU A 27 7.40 3.80 -12.37
CA LEU A 27 6.71 2.80 -11.54
C LEU A 27 7.45 2.54 -10.22
N ALA A 28 8.74 2.87 -10.14
CA ALA A 28 9.51 2.78 -8.90
C ALA A 28 9.18 3.88 -7.87
N GLN A 29 8.42 4.92 -8.26
CA GLN A 29 8.11 6.01 -7.35
C GLN A 29 7.03 5.61 -6.33
N PRO A 30 7.28 5.81 -5.02
CA PRO A 30 6.28 5.59 -3.98
C PRO A 30 5.06 6.49 -4.24
N ARG A 31 3.88 5.89 -4.37
CA ARG A 31 2.60 6.60 -4.45
C ARG A 31 2.19 7.01 -3.06
N ARG A 32 2.00 8.31 -2.84
CA ARG A 32 1.50 8.85 -1.57
C ARG A 32 0.05 9.25 -1.75
N ILE A 33 -0.80 8.75 -0.88
CA ILE A 33 -2.23 9.06 -0.86
C ILE A 33 -2.53 9.65 0.50
N ASP A 34 -2.84 10.93 0.49
CA ASP A 34 -3.20 11.68 1.69
C ASP A 34 -4.69 11.45 1.96
N MET A 35 -4.96 10.72 3.04
CA MET A 35 -6.31 10.27 3.41
C MET A 35 -7.16 11.42 3.96
N ALA A 36 -6.52 12.50 4.42
CA ALA A 36 -7.19 13.70 4.93
C ALA A 36 -7.70 14.61 3.79
N THR A 37 -6.98 14.64 2.67
CA THR A 37 -7.28 15.52 1.51
C THR A 37 -7.88 14.79 0.32
N CYS A 38 -7.83 13.46 0.27
CA CYS A 38 -8.37 12.69 -0.85
C CYS A 38 -9.92 12.69 -0.88
N PRO A 39 -10.53 12.51 -2.07
CA PRO A 39 -11.96 12.35 -2.19
C PRO A 39 -12.49 11.15 -1.38
N PRO A 40 -13.72 11.20 -0.84
CA PRO A 40 -14.26 10.13 0.00
C PRO A 40 -14.38 8.79 -0.73
N GLY A 41 -14.62 8.79 -2.05
CA GLY A 41 -14.63 7.57 -2.86
C GLY A 41 -13.25 6.90 -2.92
N VAL A 42 -12.22 7.70 -3.16
CA VAL A 42 -10.82 7.25 -3.14
C VAL A 42 -10.44 6.71 -1.78
N ARG A 43 -10.82 7.42 -0.71
CA ARG A 43 -10.56 6.99 0.66
C ARG A 43 -11.10 5.59 0.93
N GLN A 44 -12.34 5.31 0.50
CA GLN A 44 -12.94 3.99 0.61
C GLN A 44 -12.19 2.93 -0.19
N GLU A 45 -11.78 3.23 -1.43
CA GLU A 45 -10.98 2.30 -2.25
C GLU A 45 -9.64 1.96 -1.58
N VAL A 46 -8.96 2.96 -1.01
CA VAL A 46 -7.69 2.76 -0.30
C VAL A 46 -7.89 1.94 0.96
N CYS A 47 -8.92 2.24 1.76
CA CYS A 47 -9.25 1.46 2.94
C CYS A 47 -9.53 -0.01 2.58
N ASP A 48 -10.36 -0.23 1.56
CA ASP A 48 -10.70 -1.57 1.07
C ASP A 48 -9.45 -2.33 0.60
N ALA A 49 -8.58 -1.68 -0.17
CA ALA A 49 -7.34 -2.27 -0.64
C ALA A 49 -6.42 -2.69 0.53
N ILE A 50 -6.29 -1.85 1.56
CA ILE A 50 -5.48 -2.14 2.75
C ILE A 50 -6.08 -3.31 3.54
N LEU A 51 -7.39 -3.33 3.76
CA LEU A 51 -8.08 -4.41 4.47
C LEU A 51 -7.91 -5.76 3.79
N HIS A 52 -7.93 -5.80 2.45
CA HIS A 52 -7.73 -7.03 1.68
C HIS A 52 -6.25 -7.41 1.54
N ALA A 53 -5.33 -6.45 1.62
CA ALA A 53 -3.89 -6.66 1.52
C ALA A 53 -3.27 -7.16 2.83
N ALA A 54 -3.70 -6.60 3.97
CA ALA A 54 -3.23 -6.94 5.31
C ALA A 54 -3.23 -8.44 5.68
N PRO A 55 -4.28 -9.24 5.39
CA PRO A 55 -4.26 -10.67 5.68
C PRO A 55 -3.26 -11.44 4.80
N LYS A 56 -2.87 -10.86 3.65
CA LYS A 56 -1.90 -11.43 2.70
C LYS A 56 -0.47 -10.92 2.95
N ALA A 57 -0.28 -10.11 3.98
CA ALA A 57 1.03 -9.63 4.39
C ALA A 57 1.96 -10.80 4.72
N MET A 58 3.17 -10.77 4.17
CA MET A 58 4.19 -11.78 4.46
C MET A 58 5.08 -11.30 5.62
N PRO A 59 5.45 -12.19 6.55
CA PRO A 59 6.39 -11.87 7.62
C PRO A 59 7.82 -11.80 7.06
N GLY A 60 8.32 -10.57 6.85
CA GLY A 60 9.72 -10.28 6.57
C GLY A 60 10.16 -10.62 5.14
N SER A 61 10.59 -9.60 4.40
CA SER A 61 11.08 -9.64 3.00
C SER A 61 12.35 -10.48 2.77
N ALA A 62 12.78 -11.31 3.73
CA ALA A 62 14.02 -12.09 3.67
C ALA A 62 13.93 -13.36 2.80
N GLY A 63 12.79 -13.64 2.16
CA GLY A 63 12.56 -14.87 1.39
C GLY A 63 12.11 -14.68 -0.06
N ALA A 64 11.97 -13.44 -0.54
CA ALA A 64 11.59 -13.18 -1.92
C ALA A 64 12.79 -13.49 -2.83
N GLY A 65 12.81 -14.68 -3.42
CA GLY A 65 13.81 -15.06 -4.43
C GLY A 65 13.92 -13.98 -5.51
N GLY A 66 15.12 -13.75 -6.06
CA GLY A 66 15.56 -12.49 -6.68
C GLY A 66 14.71 -11.84 -7.80
N ASP A 67 13.63 -12.47 -8.26
CA ASP A 67 12.66 -11.89 -9.21
C ASP A 67 11.28 -11.59 -8.60
N GLN A 68 11.01 -12.00 -7.36
CA GLN A 68 9.69 -11.82 -6.76
C GLN A 68 9.43 -10.36 -6.42
N ARG A 69 8.29 -9.87 -6.93
CA ARG A 69 7.82 -8.50 -6.71
C ARG A 69 6.83 -8.45 -5.55
N TYR A 70 6.91 -7.39 -4.77
CA TYR A 70 6.02 -7.14 -3.64
C TYR A 70 5.67 -5.66 -3.56
N PHE A 71 4.51 -5.38 -2.99
CA PHE A 71 4.08 -4.05 -2.62
C PHE A 71 4.45 -3.79 -1.18
N HIS A 72 5.23 -2.73 -0.97
CA HIS A 72 5.48 -2.16 0.33
C HIS A 72 4.37 -1.17 0.65
N VAL A 73 3.60 -1.44 1.70
CA VAL A 73 2.50 -0.60 2.17
C VAL A 73 2.88 0.00 3.51
N GLU A 74 2.90 1.32 3.58
CA GLU A 74 3.07 2.09 4.82
C GLU A 74 1.78 2.86 5.08
N VAL A 75 1.24 2.76 6.29
CA VAL A 75 0.05 3.50 6.72
C VAL A 75 0.39 4.26 7.99
N GLU A 76 0.24 5.58 7.95
CA GLU A 76 0.41 6.47 9.09
C GLU A 76 -0.96 6.79 9.69
N PHE A 77 -1.06 6.65 11.01
CA PHE A 77 -2.29 6.85 11.77
C PHE A 77 -2.14 8.03 12.72
N GLU A 78 -3.15 8.88 12.82
CA GLU A 78 -3.19 9.96 13.80
C GLU A 78 -3.89 9.52 15.08
N GLY A 79 -3.26 9.81 16.23
CA GLY A 79 -3.85 9.53 17.55
C GLY A 79 -4.00 8.05 17.91
N ALA A 80 -3.50 7.12 17.09
CA ALA A 80 -3.46 5.70 17.41
C ALA A 80 -2.23 5.35 18.27
N ASP A 81 -2.35 4.30 19.08
CA ASP A 81 -1.22 3.74 19.87
C ASP A 81 -0.05 3.33 18.96
N THR A 82 -0.39 2.84 17.76
CA THR A 82 0.56 2.60 16.67
C THR A 82 0.48 3.74 15.65
N ALA A 83 1.46 4.65 15.70
CA ALA A 83 1.54 5.79 14.79
C ALA A 83 1.76 5.39 13.31
N ARG A 84 2.33 4.20 13.07
CA ARG A 84 2.63 3.71 11.73
C ARG A 84 2.66 2.20 11.66
N VAL A 85 1.98 1.64 10.66
CA VAL A 85 2.05 0.21 10.30
C VAL A 85 2.69 0.06 8.93
N THR A 86 3.58 -0.91 8.81
CA THR A 86 4.26 -1.21 7.55
C THR A 86 4.15 -2.71 7.28
N PHE A 87 3.84 -3.10 6.05
CA PHE A 87 3.77 -4.50 5.65
C PHE A 87 4.00 -4.70 4.16
N ASP A 88 4.49 -5.88 3.81
CA ASP A 88 4.79 -6.28 2.44
C ASP A 88 3.79 -7.32 1.94
N VAL A 89 3.29 -7.13 0.72
CA VAL A 89 2.35 -8.06 0.07
C VAL A 89 2.91 -8.47 -1.29
N PRO A 90 3.06 -9.77 -1.59
CA PRO A 90 3.50 -10.22 -2.92
C PRO A 90 2.59 -9.67 -4.00
N GLU A 91 3.16 -9.18 -5.11
CA GLU A 91 2.35 -8.69 -6.25
C GLU A 91 1.44 -9.79 -6.81
N ALA A 92 1.83 -11.06 -6.69
CA ALA A 92 1.03 -12.22 -7.09
C ALA A 92 -0.22 -12.43 -6.22
N ASP A 93 -0.14 -12.05 -4.94
CA ASP A 93 -1.23 -12.21 -3.97
C ASP A 93 -1.98 -10.89 -3.74
N ALA A 94 -1.41 -9.75 -4.14
CA ALA A 94 -1.99 -8.44 -3.95
C ALA A 94 -3.40 -8.34 -4.56
N PRO A 95 -4.37 -7.75 -3.84
CA PRO A 95 -5.71 -7.54 -4.39
C PRO A 95 -5.63 -6.57 -5.58
N GLU A 96 -6.49 -6.79 -6.57
CA GLU A 96 -6.52 -5.95 -7.77
C GLU A 96 -6.70 -4.46 -7.46
N THR A 97 -7.46 -4.12 -6.41
CA THR A 97 -7.66 -2.75 -5.93
C THR A 97 -6.34 -2.09 -5.56
N LEU A 98 -5.44 -2.79 -4.85
CA LEU A 98 -4.12 -2.28 -4.46
C LEU A 98 -3.24 -2.01 -5.68
N VAL A 99 -3.25 -2.94 -6.65
CA VAL A 99 -2.52 -2.80 -7.91
C VAL A 99 -3.05 -1.62 -8.73
N ARG A 100 -4.38 -1.42 -8.77
CA ARG A 100 -5.02 -0.30 -9.47
C ARG A 100 -4.67 1.04 -8.84
N LEU A 101 -4.75 1.16 -7.51
CA LEU A 101 -4.38 2.37 -6.78
C LEU A 101 -2.91 2.75 -7.01
N TRP A 102 -2.02 1.77 -7.09
CA TRP A 102 -0.62 2.03 -7.40
C TRP A 102 -0.38 2.44 -8.88
N LYS A 103 -1.06 1.77 -9.83
CA LYS A 103 -0.97 2.10 -11.27
C LYS A 103 -1.56 3.46 -11.61
N ARG A 104 -2.69 3.79 -10.98
CA ARG A 104 -3.45 5.03 -11.17
C ARG A 104 -3.71 5.64 -9.80
N PRO A 105 -2.74 6.42 -9.28
CA PRO A 105 -2.94 7.15 -8.05
C PRO A 105 -4.13 8.11 -8.20
N PRO A 106 -4.98 8.21 -7.17
CA PRO A 106 -6.10 9.13 -7.17
C PRO A 106 -5.59 10.58 -7.30
N GLY A 107 -6.18 11.35 -8.22
CA GLY A 107 -5.82 12.75 -8.44
C GLY A 107 -4.77 13.01 -9.53
N GLN A 108 -4.26 11.98 -10.21
CA GLN A 108 -3.55 12.14 -11.47
C GLN A 108 -4.53 11.97 -12.63
N SER A 109 -5.38 12.97 -12.82
CA SER A 109 -6.03 13.21 -14.11
C SER A 109 -4.95 13.63 -15.12
N GLU A 110 -5.10 13.13 -16.33
CA GLU A 110 -4.21 13.28 -17.51
C GLU A 110 -3.76 14.71 -17.81
#